data_AF-A0A350BXQ4-F1
#
_entry.id   AF-A0A350BXQ4-F1
#
_cell.length_a   1.000
_cell.length_b   1.000
_cell.length_c   1.000
_cell.angle_alpha   90.00
_cell.angle_beta   90.00
_cell.angle_gamma   90.00
#
_symmetry.space_group_name_H-M   'P 1'
#
loop_
_entity.id
_entity.type
_entity.pdbx_description
1 polymer ?
#
loop_
_entity_poly.entity_id
_entity_poly.type
_entity_poly.pdbx_seq_one_letter_code
_entity_poly.pdbx_strand_id
1 'polypeptide(L)'
;MEQQAVFDYIRKKYKVLPEYPWRRYPDYAVFRHADNNKWFVLSAAVPRNKLGLPGADYVDVINVKVDDPFFRDMMIQENGIMPAYHMNKQHWITVLLDGTVQDEKVCNLIDMSFLATASAKKKEKFRPPKEWIIPANPKYFDIIHAFDDTDTINWKQGAGIRKGDTVFMYVAAPVSAVMYKCKVIETDLPYDHENKYITIRALMKIRLQKRYDPERFTFEVLGEDYGIYAVRGPRGIPNSLSEALKEPDIP
;
A
#
# COMPACT_ATOMS: atom_id res chain seq x y z
N MET A 1 -1.40 13.70 17.80
CA MET A 1 -0.90 12.43 18.37
C MET A 1 0.25 12.71 19.31
N GLU A 2 0.30 12.06 20.47
CA GLU A 2 1.42 12.19 21.43
C GLU A 2 2.60 11.24 21.10
N GLN A 3 3.77 11.52 21.68
CA GLN A 3 4.99 10.72 21.45
C GLN A 3 4.82 9.24 21.83
N GLN A 4 4.20 8.95 22.97
CA GLN A 4 3.98 7.57 23.42
C GLN A 4 3.09 6.78 22.44
N ALA A 5 2.10 7.43 21.83
CA ALA A 5 1.25 6.81 20.83
C ALA A 5 2.03 6.44 19.55
N VAL A 6 3.02 7.25 19.15
CA VAL A 6 3.96 6.88 18.06
C VAL A 6 4.71 5.59 18.42
N PHE A 7 5.22 5.50 19.64
CA PHE A 7 6.04 4.36 20.06
C PHE A 7 5.19 3.09 20.11
N ASP A 8 3.96 3.19 20.62
CA ASP A 8 3.00 2.09 20.66
C ASP A 8 2.57 1.65 19.27
N TYR A 9 2.36 2.59 18.34
CA TYR A 9 2.09 2.29 16.94
C TYR A 9 3.22 1.49 16.30
N ILE A 10 4.47 1.97 16.42
CA ILE A 10 5.64 1.31 15.84
C ILE A 10 5.85 -0.08 16.47
N ARG A 11 5.74 -0.19 17.79
CA ARG A 11 5.84 -1.46 18.51
C ARG A 11 4.75 -2.44 18.07
N LYS A 12 3.49 -2.00 17.96
CA LYS A 12 2.36 -2.85 17.60
C LYS A 12 2.49 -3.37 16.17
N LYS A 13 2.78 -2.48 15.21
CA LYS A 13 2.79 -2.77 13.77
C LYS A 13 4.08 -3.42 13.29
N TYR A 14 5.23 -2.86 13.69
CA TYR A 14 6.54 -3.26 13.18
C TYR A 14 7.34 -4.16 14.12
N LYS A 15 6.89 -4.30 15.38
CA LYS A 15 7.62 -5.05 16.42
C LYS A 15 9.03 -4.49 16.66
N VAL A 16 9.18 -3.17 16.53
CA VAL A 16 10.45 -2.45 16.76
C VAL A 16 10.34 -1.67 18.07
N LEU A 17 11.40 -1.69 18.87
CA LEU A 17 11.54 -0.91 20.10
C LEU A 17 12.42 0.33 19.85
N PRO A 18 12.25 1.41 20.63
CA PRO A 18 13.12 2.58 20.55
C PRO A 18 14.54 2.25 21.01
N GLU A 19 15.52 2.91 20.41
CA GLU A 19 16.92 2.90 20.84
C GLU A 19 17.35 4.32 21.18
N TYR A 20 18.20 4.49 22.19
CA TYR A 20 18.64 5.79 22.71
C TYR A 20 20.15 5.95 22.53
N PRO A 21 20.64 6.27 21.31
CA PRO A 21 22.06 6.23 21.00
C PRO A 21 22.86 7.37 21.63
N TRP A 22 22.21 8.44 22.09
CA TRP A 22 22.88 9.63 22.60
C TRP A 22 22.79 9.76 24.12
N ARG A 23 23.92 9.57 24.82
CA ARG A 23 24.00 9.80 26.27
C ARG A 23 23.63 11.22 26.72
N ARG A 24 23.93 12.22 25.88
CA ARG A 24 23.63 13.64 26.16
C ARG A 24 22.17 14.02 25.92
N TYR A 25 21.45 13.22 25.16
CA TYR A 25 20.05 13.45 24.80
C TYR A 25 19.26 12.17 25.07
N PRO A 26 19.01 11.84 26.36
CA PRO A 26 18.38 10.59 26.75
C PRO A 26 16.94 10.46 26.23
N ASP A 27 16.29 11.59 25.92
CA ASP A 27 14.92 11.63 25.40
C ASP A 27 14.85 11.47 23.87
N TYR A 28 16.00 11.36 23.19
CA TYR A 28 16.04 11.17 21.74
C TYR A 28 16.07 9.69 21.42
N ALA A 29 15.04 9.23 20.71
CA ALA A 29 14.87 7.83 20.35
C ALA A 29 14.98 7.63 18.84
N VAL A 30 15.66 6.58 18.40
CA VAL A 30 15.64 6.12 17.01
C VAL A 30 14.93 4.79 16.89
N PHE A 31 14.24 4.61 15.77
CA PHE A 31 13.69 3.33 15.36
C PHE A 31 14.36 2.91 14.06
N ARG A 32 14.89 1.69 14.03
CA ARG A 32 15.61 1.15 12.88
C ARG A 32 15.21 -0.26 12.53
N HIS A 33 15.47 -0.63 11.28
CA HIS A 33 15.28 -1.98 10.79
C HIS A 33 16.34 -2.93 11.34
N ALA A 34 15.93 -4.01 12.00
CA ALA A 34 16.86 -5.02 12.53
C ALA A 34 17.73 -5.72 11.46
N ASP A 35 17.27 -5.78 10.22
CA ASP A 35 17.91 -6.50 9.11
C ASP A 35 18.92 -5.66 8.33
N ASN A 36 18.82 -4.33 8.34
CA ASN A 36 19.72 -3.45 7.58
C ASN A 36 20.22 -2.22 8.36
N ASN A 37 19.84 -2.10 9.63
CA ASN A 37 20.19 -1.03 10.56
C ASN A 37 19.79 0.39 10.15
N LYS A 38 19.04 0.57 9.04
CA LYS A 38 18.59 1.88 8.59
C LYS A 38 17.50 2.42 9.51
N TRP A 39 17.65 3.69 9.89
CA TRP A 39 16.64 4.42 10.66
C TRP A 39 15.46 4.75 9.77
N PHE A 40 14.26 4.69 10.35
CA PHE A 40 13.02 5.13 9.71
C PHE A 40 12.24 6.15 10.54
N VAL A 41 12.48 6.22 11.86
CA VAL A 41 11.99 7.32 12.71
C VAL A 41 13.11 7.77 13.63
N LEU A 42 13.24 9.07 13.80
CA LEU A 42 13.93 9.69 14.94
C LEU A 42 12.89 10.51 15.69
N SER A 43 12.67 10.23 16.96
CA SER A 43 11.82 11.02 17.85
C SER A 43 12.67 11.85 18.79
N ALA A 44 12.30 13.10 19.00
CA ALA A 44 13.03 14.04 19.85
C ALA A 44 12.09 15.10 20.42
N ALA A 45 12.38 15.56 21.64
CA ALA A 45 11.84 16.80 22.16
C ALA A 45 12.79 17.94 21.76
N VAL A 46 12.29 18.93 21.02
CA VAL A 46 13.12 20.03 20.46
C VAL A 46 12.56 21.39 20.90
N PRO A 47 13.41 22.36 21.29
CA PRO A 47 12.96 23.72 21.55
C PRO A 47 12.29 24.35 20.32
N ARG A 48 11.12 24.96 20.50
CA ARG A 48 10.32 25.57 19.41
C ARG A 48 11.13 26.57 18.58
N ASN A 49 11.92 27.43 19.22
CA ASN A 49 12.78 28.39 18.52
C ASN A 49 13.81 27.75 17.56
N LYS A 50 14.30 26.52 17.83
CA LYS A 50 15.22 25.81 16.93
C LYS A 50 14.52 25.28 15.68
N LEU A 51 13.20 25.20 15.71
CA LEU A 51 12.33 24.83 14.59
C LEU A 51 11.78 26.06 13.86
N GLY A 52 12.17 27.28 14.25
CA GLY A 52 11.62 28.53 13.70
C GLY A 52 10.21 28.86 14.22
N LEU A 53 9.76 28.20 15.28
CA LEU A 53 8.49 28.46 15.95
C LEU A 53 8.67 29.45 17.12
N PRO A 54 7.64 30.25 17.47
CA PRO A 54 7.69 31.11 18.63
C PRO A 54 7.75 30.28 19.92
N GLY A 55 8.49 30.79 20.92
CA GLY A 55 8.66 30.16 22.22
C GLY A 55 10.00 29.43 22.39
N ALA A 56 10.34 29.13 23.64
CA ALA A 56 11.53 28.37 24.04
C ALA A 56 11.17 27.05 24.73
N ASP A 57 9.88 26.77 24.88
CA ASP A 57 9.35 25.49 25.31
C ASP A 57 9.69 24.38 24.30
N TYR A 58 9.60 23.14 24.77
CA TYR A 58 9.91 21.97 23.98
C TYR A 58 8.65 21.44 23.31
N VAL A 59 8.80 20.99 22.07
CA VAL A 59 7.78 20.27 21.33
C VAL A 59 8.31 18.91 20.90
N ASP A 60 7.50 17.88 21.06
CA ASP A 60 7.80 16.56 20.53
C ASP A 60 7.70 16.55 19.02
N VAL A 61 8.71 15.98 18.37
CA VAL A 61 8.75 15.84 16.93
C VAL A 61 9.20 14.44 16.54
N ILE A 62 8.87 14.07 15.31
CA ILE A 62 9.51 12.95 14.63
C ILE A 62 10.13 13.40 13.32
N ASN A 63 11.30 12.87 13.01
CA ASN A 63 11.84 12.86 11.66
C ASN A 63 11.50 11.55 10.99
N VAL A 64 10.97 11.66 9.78
CA VAL A 64 10.62 10.52 8.93
C VAL A 64 11.27 10.70 7.56
N LYS A 65 11.75 9.59 7.00
CA LYS A 65 12.34 9.54 5.67
C LYS A 65 11.28 9.56 4.58
N VAL A 66 11.51 10.36 3.54
CA VAL A 66 10.73 10.43 2.30
C VAL A 66 11.69 10.18 1.14
N ASP A 67 11.34 9.26 0.23
CA ASP A 67 12.17 8.89 -0.92
C ASP A 67 11.86 9.69 -2.19
N ASP A 68 10.65 10.23 -2.32
CA ASP A 68 10.25 11.12 -3.42
C ASP A 68 10.42 12.61 -3.04
N PRO A 69 11.35 13.36 -3.68
CA PRO A 69 11.52 14.79 -3.45
C PRO A 69 10.27 15.63 -3.75
N PHE A 70 9.46 15.26 -4.74
CA PHE A 70 8.25 16.01 -5.07
C PHE A 70 7.21 15.87 -3.96
N PHE A 71 6.96 14.64 -3.51
CA PHE A 71 6.10 14.39 -2.35
C PHE A 71 6.61 15.12 -1.10
N ARG A 72 7.93 15.13 -0.88
CA ARG A 72 8.52 15.89 0.23
C ARG A 72 8.14 17.36 0.15
N ASP A 73 8.36 18.00 -1.00
CA ASP A 73 8.13 19.43 -1.20
C ASP A 73 6.65 19.80 -1.04
N MET A 74 5.74 18.91 -1.45
CA MET A 74 4.30 19.02 -1.16
C MET A 74 4.02 18.96 0.35
N MET A 75 4.60 17.98 1.06
CA MET A 75 4.34 17.76 2.49
C MET A 75 4.78 18.92 3.37
N ILE A 76 5.92 19.58 3.07
CA ILE A 76 6.41 20.71 3.86
C ILE A 76 5.57 21.99 3.71
N GLN A 77 4.58 22.01 2.81
CA GLN A 77 3.58 23.08 2.74
C GLN A 77 2.43 22.87 3.73
N GLU A 78 2.28 21.66 4.30
CA GLU A 78 1.25 21.37 5.29
C GLU A 78 1.66 21.93 6.67
N ASN A 79 0.69 22.51 7.39
CA ASN A 79 0.92 22.98 8.76
C ASN A 79 1.41 21.83 9.66
N GLY A 80 2.44 22.10 10.46
CA GLY A 80 3.02 21.12 11.37
C GLY A 80 4.03 20.15 10.72
N ILE A 81 4.33 20.34 9.43
CA ILE A 81 5.40 19.61 8.73
C ILE A 81 6.43 20.62 8.22
N MET A 82 7.71 20.30 8.41
CA MET A 82 8.79 21.22 8.10
C MET A 82 10.03 20.48 7.56
N PRO A 83 10.97 21.22 6.93
CA PRO A 83 12.25 20.63 6.54
C PRO A 83 12.95 19.96 7.72
N ALA A 84 13.63 18.84 7.48
CA ALA A 84 14.24 18.08 8.57
C ALA A 84 15.15 18.90 9.50
N TYR A 85 14.90 18.76 10.79
CA TYR A 85 15.80 19.13 11.88
C TYR A 85 16.87 18.04 12.06
N HIS A 86 18.16 18.40 12.05
CA HIS A 86 19.34 17.50 12.15
C HIS A 86 19.53 16.43 11.05
N MET A 87 18.51 16.06 10.27
CA MET A 87 18.63 15.07 9.20
C MET A 87 18.80 15.72 7.82
N ASN A 88 19.14 14.92 6.80
CA ASN A 88 19.24 15.40 5.42
C ASN A 88 17.88 15.91 4.93
N LYS A 89 17.79 17.22 4.73
CA LYS A 89 16.58 17.92 4.32
C LYS A 89 16.00 17.41 3.00
N GLN A 90 16.77 16.82 2.08
CA GLN A 90 16.23 16.30 0.81
C GLN A 90 15.42 15.02 0.97
N HIS A 91 15.69 14.25 2.02
CA HIS A 91 15.12 12.91 2.19
C HIS A 91 14.40 12.72 3.51
N TRP A 92 14.33 13.76 4.34
CA TRP A 92 13.70 13.71 5.64
C TRP A 92 12.87 14.95 5.85
N ILE A 93 11.78 14.78 6.58
CA ILE A 93 10.92 15.85 7.07
C ILE A 93 10.78 15.73 8.59
N THR A 94 10.52 16.84 9.25
CA THR A 94 10.15 16.89 10.66
C THR A 94 8.64 17.10 10.76
N VAL A 95 7.98 16.32 11.60
CA VAL A 95 6.54 16.36 11.85
C VAL A 95 6.33 16.71 13.32
N LEU A 96 5.53 17.73 13.59
CA LEU A 96 5.17 18.14 14.94
C LEU A 96 4.14 17.18 15.55
N LEU A 97 4.32 16.83 16.81
CA LEU A 97 3.40 16.01 17.61
C LEU A 97 2.57 16.88 18.59
N ASP A 98 2.19 18.09 18.17
CA ASP A 98 1.40 19.04 18.98
C ASP A 98 -0.10 19.06 18.60
N GLY A 99 -0.53 18.10 17.77
CA GLY A 99 -1.91 18.00 17.29
C GLY A 99 -2.18 18.74 15.99
N THR A 100 -1.22 19.49 15.44
CA THR A 100 -1.37 20.17 14.14
C THR A 100 -1.55 19.17 13.00
N VAL A 101 -0.84 18.03 13.05
CA VAL A 101 -0.94 16.96 12.06
C VAL A 101 -1.85 15.86 12.59
N GLN A 102 -2.84 15.45 11.79
CA GLN A 102 -3.77 14.38 12.14
C GLN A 102 -3.05 13.05 12.41
N ASP A 103 -3.47 12.35 13.44
CA ASP A 103 -2.85 11.10 13.91
C ASP A 103 -2.71 10.05 12.81
N GLU A 104 -3.73 9.90 11.96
CA GLU A 104 -3.69 9.00 10.81
C GLU A 104 -2.60 9.38 9.81
N LYS A 105 -2.44 10.68 9.52
CA LYS A 105 -1.39 11.18 8.62
C LYS A 105 0.00 10.91 9.19
N VAL A 106 0.20 11.11 10.49
CA VAL A 106 1.49 10.80 11.15
C VAL A 106 1.78 9.29 11.05
N CYS A 107 0.79 8.43 11.29
CA CYS A 107 0.94 6.98 11.12
C CYS A 107 1.31 6.60 9.67
N ASN A 108 0.66 7.23 8.69
CA ASN A 108 0.95 7.02 7.27
C ASN A 108 2.38 7.48 6.91
N LEU A 109 2.84 8.60 7.46
CA LEU A 109 4.22 9.08 7.26
C LEU A 109 5.27 8.13 7.84
N ILE A 110 5.00 7.55 9.00
CA ILE A 110 5.84 6.50 9.59
C ILE A 110 5.87 5.26 8.69
N ASP A 111 4.73 4.85 8.14
CA ASP A 111 4.64 3.70 7.25
C ASP A 111 5.43 3.89 5.96
N MET A 112 5.28 5.07 5.33
CA MET A 112 6.03 5.44 4.15
C MET A 112 7.52 5.42 4.44
N SER A 113 7.94 5.97 5.58
CA SER A 113 9.35 5.96 5.96
C SER A 113 9.90 4.55 6.23
N PHE A 114 9.12 3.71 6.90
CA PHE A 114 9.47 2.31 7.12
C PHE A 114 9.70 1.59 5.80
N LEU A 115 8.79 1.75 4.83
CA LEU A 115 8.92 1.15 3.50
C LEU A 115 10.11 1.73 2.73
N ALA A 116 10.31 3.05 2.71
CA ALA A 116 11.41 3.71 2.00
C ALA A 116 12.80 3.20 2.44
N THR A 117 12.92 2.74 3.68
CA THR A 117 14.18 2.30 4.31
C THR A 117 14.31 0.79 4.48
N ALA A 118 13.23 0.04 4.26
CA ALA A 118 13.18 -1.42 4.40
C ALA A 118 14.03 -2.14 3.35
N SER A 119 14.52 -3.34 3.69
CA SER A 119 15.08 -4.28 2.70
C SER A 119 14.01 -4.74 1.70
N ALA A 120 14.42 -5.27 0.55
CA ALA A 120 13.49 -5.81 -0.45
C ALA A 120 12.53 -6.86 0.15
N LYS A 121 13.04 -7.75 1.02
CA LYS A 121 12.22 -8.76 1.71
C LYS A 121 11.14 -8.14 2.60
N LYS A 122 11.48 -7.09 3.36
CA LYS A 122 10.52 -6.38 4.21
C LYS A 122 9.55 -5.53 3.41
N LYS A 123 10.02 -4.82 2.37
CA LYS A 123 9.16 -4.08 1.43
C LYS A 123 8.11 -5.01 0.85
N GLU A 124 8.52 -6.20 0.44
CA GLU A 124 7.61 -7.19 -0.10
C GLU A 124 6.65 -7.71 0.99
N LYS A 125 7.10 -7.97 2.22
CA LYS A 125 6.22 -8.40 3.34
C LYS A 125 5.17 -7.35 3.73
N PHE A 126 5.57 -6.09 3.81
CA PHE A 126 4.75 -4.97 4.29
C PHE A 126 4.14 -4.14 3.16
N ARG A 127 4.22 -4.62 1.90
CA ARG A 127 3.65 -3.88 0.77
C ARG A 127 2.16 -3.60 1.03
N PRO A 128 1.67 -2.40 0.67
CA PRO A 128 0.24 -2.16 0.69
C PRO A 128 -0.48 -3.14 -0.25
N PRO A 129 -1.79 -3.36 -0.04
CA PRO A 129 -2.64 -4.04 -1.00
C PRO A 129 -2.44 -3.48 -2.42
N LYS A 130 -2.30 -4.38 -3.38
CA LYS A 130 -2.15 -4.04 -4.80
C LYS A 130 -3.43 -4.36 -5.55
N GLU A 131 -3.58 -3.72 -6.69
CA GLU A 131 -4.64 -3.95 -7.65
C GLU A 131 -4.10 -4.71 -8.86
N TRP A 132 -4.80 -5.78 -9.23
CA TRP A 132 -4.40 -6.69 -10.29
C TRP A 132 -5.51 -6.83 -11.30
N ILE A 133 -5.17 -7.03 -12.58
CA ILE A 133 -6.07 -7.58 -13.58
C ILE A 133 -5.65 -9.03 -13.87
N ILE A 134 -6.61 -9.94 -13.90
CA ILE A 134 -6.38 -11.38 -14.12
C ILE A 134 -7.31 -11.90 -15.24
N PRO A 135 -6.85 -12.85 -16.08
CA PRO A 135 -7.71 -13.43 -17.10
C PRO A 135 -8.66 -14.47 -16.48
N ALA A 136 -9.90 -14.44 -16.94
CA ALA A 136 -10.90 -15.46 -16.71
C ALA A 136 -11.45 -15.92 -18.06
N ASN A 137 -11.18 -17.17 -18.45
CA ASN A 137 -11.61 -17.68 -19.74
C ASN A 137 -12.84 -18.57 -19.59
N PRO A 138 -14.01 -18.17 -20.14
CA PRO A 138 -15.24 -18.96 -20.08
C PRO A 138 -15.10 -20.40 -20.60
N LYS A 139 -14.11 -20.67 -21.45
CA LYS A 139 -13.83 -22.03 -21.96
C LYS A 139 -13.33 -23.01 -20.90
N TYR A 140 -12.74 -22.52 -19.81
CA TYR A 140 -12.15 -23.37 -18.77
C TYR A 140 -12.95 -23.35 -17.46
N PHE A 141 -13.74 -22.30 -17.24
CA PHE A 141 -14.50 -22.09 -16.03
C PHE A 141 -15.70 -21.20 -16.36
N ASP A 142 -16.88 -21.57 -15.87
CA ASP A 142 -18.11 -20.78 -16.06
C ASP A 142 -18.08 -19.53 -15.18
N ILE A 143 -17.26 -18.56 -15.58
CA ILE A 143 -17.07 -17.32 -14.84
C ILE A 143 -18.32 -16.42 -14.89
N ILE A 144 -19.16 -16.58 -15.92
CA ILE A 144 -20.35 -15.74 -16.13
C ILE A 144 -21.35 -15.96 -14.98
N HIS A 145 -21.56 -17.23 -14.60
CA HIS A 145 -22.48 -17.64 -13.54
C HIS A 145 -21.81 -17.91 -12.19
N ALA A 146 -20.49 -17.72 -12.09
CA ALA A 146 -19.70 -18.09 -10.91
C ALA A 146 -20.13 -17.40 -9.61
N PHE A 147 -20.80 -16.25 -9.71
CA PHE A 147 -21.22 -15.45 -8.57
C PHE A 147 -22.74 -15.27 -8.46
N ASP A 148 -23.52 -16.15 -9.10
CA ASP A 148 -24.98 -16.00 -9.14
C ASP A 148 -25.61 -16.42 -7.80
N ASP A 149 -25.12 -17.51 -7.22
CA ASP A 149 -25.62 -18.04 -5.93
C ASP A 149 -24.64 -17.78 -4.76
N THR A 150 -23.48 -17.18 -5.02
CA THR A 150 -22.46 -16.91 -4.00
C THR A 150 -21.68 -15.64 -4.32
N ASP A 151 -21.20 -14.95 -3.29
CA ASP A 151 -20.26 -13.85 -3.45
C ASP A 151 -18.81 -14.32 -3.43
N THR A 152 -18.54 -15.60 -3.15
CA THR A 152 -17.19 -16.08 -2.84
C THR A 152 -16.86 -17.37 -3.58
N ILE A 153 -15.73 -17.38 -4.31
CA ILE A 153 -15.26 -18.55 -5.05
C ILE A 153 -13.78 -18.83 -4.80
N ASN A 154 -13.38 -20.08 -5.07
CA ASN A 154 -11.98 -20.44 -5.19
C ASN A 154 -11.49 -20.15 -6.62
N TRP A 155 -10.30 -19.59 -6.74
CA TRP A 155 -9.68 -19.23 -8.01
C TRP A 155 -8.21 -19.61 -8.05
N LYS A 156 -7.66 -19.88 -9.24
CA LYS A 156 -6.22 -20.12 -9.41
C LYS A 156 -5.42 -18.95 -8.85
N GLN A 157 -4.52 -19.20 -7.91
CA GLN A 157 -3.71 -18.12 -7.34
C GLN A 157 -2.72 -17.57 -8.37
N GLY A 158 -2.79 -16.26 -8.59
CA GLY A 158 -1.83 -15.55 -9.40
C GLY A 158 -0.51 -15.32 -8.68
N ALA A 159 0.60 -15.37 -9.42
CA ALA A 159 1.92 -15.09 -8.86
C ALA A 159 1.97 -13.68 -8.24
N GLY A 160 2.40 -13.59 -6.98
CA GLY A 160 2.53 -12.32 -6.25
C GLY A 160 1.23 -11.77 -5.65
N ILE A 161 0.06 -12.31 -5.99
CA ILE A 161 -1.23 -11.93 -5.39
C ILE A 161 -1.29 -12.42 -3.94
N ARG A 162 -1.79 -11.57 -3.04
CA ARG A 162 -1.88 -11.86 -1.59
C ARG A 162 -3.25 -11.52 -1.03
N LYS A 163 -3.57 -12.11 0.13
CA LYS A 163 -4.71 -11.69 0.94
C LYS A 163 -4.69 -10.17 1.15
N GLY A 164 -5.84 -9.55 0.92
CA GLY A 164 -6.02 -8.11 0.97
C GLY A 164 -5.87 -7.40 -0.37
N ASP A 165 -5.27 -8.01 -1.38
CA ASP A 165 -5.23 -7.44 -2.73
C ASP A 165 -6.62 -7.38 -3.37
N THR A 166 -6.77 -6.53 -4.37
CA THR A 166 -7.96 -6.45 -5.21
C THR A 166 -7.65 -7.04 -6.59
N VAL A 167 -8.53 -7.87 -7.11
CA VAL A 167 -8.42 -8.45 -8.46
C VAL A 167 -9.59 -8.02 -9.32
N PHE A 168 -9.29 -7.55 -10.52
CA PHE A 168 -10.21 -7.24 -11.58
C PHE A 168 -10.18 -8.39 -12.59
N MET A 169 -11.32 -9.07 -12.75
CA MET A 169 -11.41 -10.24 -13.61
C MET A 169 -11.78 -9.80 -15.02
N TYR A 170 -10.81 -9.91 -15.93
CA TYR A 170 -11.02 -9.75 -17.37
C TYR A 170 -11.56 -11.06 -17.94
N VAL A 171 -12.84 -11.05 -18.31
CA VAL A 171 -13.49 -12.20 -18.94
C VAL A 171 -13.11 -12.19 -20.42
N ALA A 172 -12.43 -13.25 -20.86
CA ALA A 172 -12.03 -13.40 -22.27
C ALA A 172 -13.25 -13.57 -23.19
N ALA A 173 -13.01 -13.73 -24.49
CA ALA A 173 -14.06 -13.94 -25.48
C ALA A 173 -15.08 -15.02 -25.03
N PRO A 174 -16.39 -14.78 -25.25
CA PRO A 174 -16.96 -13.72 -26.09
C PRO A 174 -17.15 -12.36 -25.41
N VAL A 175 -17.02 -12.26 -24.08
CA VAL A 175 -17.29 -11.02 -23.33
C VAL A 175 -16.20 -9.97 -23.56
N SER A 176 -14.93 -10.37 -23.49
CA SER A 176 -13.76 -9.53 -23.78
C SER A 176 -13.71 -8.21 -22.99
N ALA A 177 -14.09 -8.24 -21.71
CA ALA A 177 -14.16 -7.05 -20.85
C ALA A 177 -13.85 -7.37 -19.38
N VAL A 178 -13.53 -6.33 -18.58
CA VAL A 178 -13.49 -6.48 -17.11
C VAL A 178 -14.91 -6.57 -16.58
N MET A 179 -15.23 -7.68 -15.92
CA MET A 179 -16.59 -7.96 -15.44
C MET A 179 -16.73 -7.90 -13.92
N TYR A 180 -15.67 -8.19 -13.18
CA TYR A 180 -15.75 -8.34 -11.73
C TYR A 180 -14.61 -7.66 -11.02
N LYS A 181 -14.93 -6.96 -9.93
CA LYS A 181 -13.98 -6.55 -8.89
C LYS A 181 -14.14 -7.51 -7.72
N CYS A 182 -13.07 -8.16 -7.32
CA CYS A 182 -13.08 -9.07 -6.19
C CYS A 182 -11.96 -8.72 -5.18
N LYS A 183 -12.23 -8.96 -3.91
CA LYS A 183 -11.24 -8.91 -2.83
C LYS A 183 -10.63 -10.28 -2.62
N VAL A 184 -9.31 -10.37 -2.53
CA VAL A 184 -8.63 -11.61 -2.15
C VAL A 184 -8.72 -11.77 -0.64
N ILE A 185 -9.44 -12.78 -0.17
CA ILE A 185 -9.70 -12.99 1.27
C ILE A 185 -8.80 -14.07 1.88
N GLU A 186 -8.32 -15.02 1.08
CA GLU A 186 -7.36 -16.06 1.47
C GLU A 186 -6.43 -16.38 0.29
N THR A 187 -5.19 -16.77 0.57
CA THR A 187 -4.20 -17.25 -0.41
C THR A 187 -3.49 -18.48 0.12
N ASP A 188 -2.70 -19.11 -0.74
CA ASP A 188 -1.83 -20.23 -0.44
C ASP A 188 -2.63 -21.46 0.00
N LEU A 189 -3.85 -21.61 -0.52
CA LEU A 189 -4.70 -22.78 -0.28
C LEU A 189 -4.12 -23.95 -1.09
N PRO A 190 -3.74 -25.07 -0.43
CA PRO A 190 -3.16 -26.21 -1.11
C PRO A 190 -4.11 -26.76 -2.18
N TYR A 191 -3.60 -26.94 -3.38
CA TYR A 191 -4.32 -27.55 -4.49
C TYR A 191 -3.32 -28.08 -5.50
N ASP A 192 -3.49 -29.31 -5.97
CA ASP A 192 -2.63 -29.87 -7.00
C ASP A 192 -3.47 -30.44 -8.11
N HIS A 193 -3.47 -29.74 -9.24
CA HIS A 193 -4.19 -30.14 -10.43
C HIS A 193 -3.37 -29.81 -11.66
N GLU A 194 -3.24 -30.80 -12.53
CA GLU A 194 -2.53 -30.66 -13.80
C GLU A 194 -3.35 -31.31 -14.89
N ASN A 195 -3.62 -30.56 -15.95
CA ASN A 195 -4.17 -31.11 -17.18
C ASN A 195 -3.44 -30.48 -18.39
N LYS A 196 -3.82 -30.89 -19.60
CA LYS A 196 -3.22 -30.40 -20.85
C LYS A 196 -3.33 -28.88 -21.10
N TYR A 197 -4.12 -28.15 -20.31
CA TYR A 197 -4.37 -26.73 -20.46
C TYR A 197 -3.84 -25.89 -19.29
N ILE A 198 -3.89 -26.41 -18.07
CA ILE A 198 -3.60 -25.67 -16.84
C ILE A 198 -2.91 -26.55 -15.80
N THR A 199 -1.86 -26.00 -15.21
CA THR A 199 -1.29 -26.46 -13.94
C THR A 199 -1.69 -25.46 -12.85
N ILE A 200 -2.21 -25.95 -11.74
CA ILE A 200 -2.60 -25.19 -10.56
C ILE A 200 -1.95 -25.84 -9.35
N ARG A 201 -1.11 -25.08 -8.65
CA ARG A 201 -0.40 -25.53 -7.44
C ARG A 201 -0.91 -24.87 -6.14
N ALA A 202 -1.74 -23.85 -6.29
CA ALA A 202 -2.37 -23.14 -5.18
C ALA A 202 -3.64 -22.43 -5.65
N LEU A 203 -4.62 -22.36 -4.76
CA LEU A 203 -5.84 -21.57 -4.93
C LEU A 203 -5.79 -20.34 -4.01
N MET A 204 -6.52 -19.31 -4.43
CA MET A 204 -6.90 -18.17 -3.61
C MET A 204 -8.42 -18.13 -3.50
N LYS A 205 -8.93 -17.64 -2.38
CA LYS A 205 -10.35 -17.38 -2.22
C LYS A 205 -10.61 -15.90 -2.49
N ILE A 206 -11.53 -15.62 -3.40
CA ILE A 206 -11.89 -14.26 -3.80
C ILE A 206 -13.38 -14.01 -3.52
N ARG A 207 -13.69 -12.80 -3.06
CA ARG A 207 -15.05 -12.36 -2.80
C ARG A 207 -15.43 -11.20 -3.71
N LEU A 208 -16.50 -11.33 -4.46
CA LEU A 208 -17.09 -10.32 -5.32
C LEU A 208 -17.40 -9.04 -4.52
N GLN A 209 -17.04 -7.90 -5.09
CA GLN A 209 -17.34 -6.57 -4.54
C GLN A 209 -18.17 -5.72 -5.50
N LYS A 210 -17.96 -5.87 -6.82
CA LYS A 210 -18.68 -5.13 -7.85
C LYS A 210 -18.73 -5.94 -9.15
N ARG A 211 -19.86 -5.88 -9.84
CA ARG A 211 -20.02 -6.30 -11.24
C ARG A 211 -19.95 -5.06 -12.12
N TYR A 212 -19.28 -5.13 -13.26
CA TYR A 212 -19.16 -4.05 -14.23
C TYR A 212 -20.03 -4.34 -15.45
N ASP A 213 -20.47 -3.27 -16.12
CA ASP A 213 -21.05 -3.33 -17.45
C ASP A 213 -20.03 -3.90 -18.46
N PRO A 214 -20.37 -4.94 -19.25
CA PRO A 214 -19.50 -5.48 -20.30
C PRO A 214 -19.00 -4.44 -21.31
N GLU A 215 -19.74 -3.36 -21.53
CA GLU A 215 -19.40 -2.33 -22.53
C GLU A 215 -18.42 -1.27 -22.01
N ARG A 216 -18.20 -1.20 -20.68
CA ARG A 216 -17.41 -0.12 -20.06
C ARG A 216 -15.90 -0.32 -20.17
N PHE A 217 -15.42 -1.52 -19.92
CA PHE A 217 -13.99 -1.84 -19.86
C PHE A 217 -13.64 -2.97 -20.83
N THR A 218 -14.02 -2.76 -22.10
CA THR A 218 -13.74 -3.69 -23.20
C THR A 218 -12.25 -3.80 -23.50
N PHE A 219 -11.86 -4.82 -24.26
CA PHE A 219 -10.48 -5.00 -24.70
C PHE A 219 -9.93 -3.78 -25.46
N GLU A 220 -10.76 -3.14 -26.28
CA GLU A 220 -10.40 -1.94 -27.05
C GLU A 220 -10.13 -0.76 -26.11
N VAL A 221 -11.07 -0.45 -25.20
CA VAL A 221 -10.92 0.60 -24.19
C VAL A 221 -9.68 0.36 -23.32
N LEU A 222 -9.46 -0.88 -22.87
CA LEU A 222 -8.28 -1.25 -22.10
C LEU A 222 -6.98 -0.98 -22.87
N GLY A 223 -6.95 -1.23 -24.18
CA GLY A 223 -5.81 -0.99 -25.04
C GLY A 223 -5.56 0.50 -25.31
N GLU A 224 -6.59 1.21 -25.75
CA GLU A 224 -6.51 2.60 -26.20
C GLU A 224 -6.30 3.58 -25.04
N ASP A 225 -7.08 3.46 -23.97
CA ASP A 225 -7.09 4.45 -22.89
C ASP A 225 -6.11 4.11 -21.75
N TYR A 226 -5.81 2.82 -21.58
CA TYR A 226 -5.04 2.34 -20.42
C TYR A 226 -3.79 1.53 -20.78
N GLY A 227 -3.48 1.35 -22.07
CA GLY A 227 -2.27 0.66 -22.51
C GLY A 227 -2.21 -0.83 -22.15
N ILE A 228 -3.35 -1.50 -21.99
CA ILE A 228 -3.48 -2.93 -21.69
C ILE A 228 -3.87 -3.69 -22.96
N TYR A 229 -2.88 -4.06 -23.77
CA TYR A 229 -3.09 -4.80 -25.03
C TYR A 229 -3.18 -6.33 -24.87
N ALA A 230 -2.98 -6.84 -23.66
CA ALA A 230 -3.10 -8.26 -23.37
C ALA A 230 -3.26 -8.53 -21.87
N VAL A 231 -4.11 -9.51 -21.55
CA VAL A 231 -4.27 -10.07 -20.19
C VAL A 231 -4.03 -11.58 -20.28
N ARG A 232 -2.76 -12.00 -20.23
CA ARG A 232 -2.37 -13.42 -20.34
C ARG A 232 -2.06 -14.08 -18.99
N GLY A 233 -2.04 -13.28 -17.94
CA GLY A 233 -1.78 -13.68 -16.57
C GLY A 233 -1.98 -12.50 -15.63
N PRO A 234 -1.79 -12.69 -14.32
CA PRO A 234 -1.85 -11.62 -13.34
C PRO A 234 -0.87 -10.50 -13.67
N ARG A 235 -1.35 -9.27 -13.69
CA ARG A 235 -0.52 -8.07 -13.82
C ARG A 235 -1.10 -6.92 -13.02
N GLY A 236 -0.24 -5.99 -12.61
CA GLY A 236 -0.69 -4.72 -12.04
C GLY A 236 -1.44 -3.88 -13.09
N ILE A 237 -2.33 -3.02 -12.60
CA ILE A 237 -3.03 -2.02 -13.41
C ILE A 237 -2.38 -0.64 -13.26
N PRO A 238 -2.43 0.23 -14.28
CA PRO A 238 -1.99 1.62 -14.15
C PRO A 238 -2.92 2.43 -13.24
N ASN A 239 -2.42 3.53 -12.68
CA ASN A 239 -3.20 4.40 -11.79
C ASN A 239 -4.45 4.97 -12.48
N SER A 240 -4.36 5.34 -13.76
CA SER A 240 -5.52 5.82 -14.53
C SER A 240 -6.66 4.80 -14.57
N LEU A 241 -6.35 3.53 -14.79
CA LEU A 241 -7.36 2.46 -14.77
C LEU A 241 -7.88 2.20 -13.35
N SER A 242 -7.02 2.29 -12.33
CA SER A 242 -7.42 2.17 -10.92
C SER A 242 -8.48 3.21 -10.54
N GLU A 243 -8.28 4.46 -10.95
CA GLU A 243 -9.22 5.56 -10.72
C GLU A 243 -10.54 5.30 -11.44
N ALA A 244 -10.50 5.01 -12.75
CA ALA A 244 -11.70 4.72 -13.54
C ALA A 244 -12.51 3.53 -12.99
N LEU A 245 -11.86 2.47 -12.52
CA LEU A 245 -12.53 1.29 -11.95
C LEU A 245 -13.19 1.55 -10.58
N LYS A 246 -12.83 2.64 -9.90
CA LYS A 246 -13.43 3.05 -8.61
C LYS A 246 -14.66 3.92 -8.80
N GLU A 247 -14.81 4.56 -9.94
CA GLU A 247 -15.97 5.39 -10.24
C GLU A 247 -17.26 4.56 -10.24
N PRO A 248 -18.39 5.14 -9.80
CA PRO A 248 -19.70 4.51 -9.94
C PRO A 248 -19.98 4.22 -11.43
N ASP A 249 -20.88 3.28 -11.70
CA ASP A 249 -21.38 3.12 -13.06
C ASP A 249 -22.24 4.34 -13.38
N ILE A 250 -22.03 4.92 -14.56
CA ILE A 250 -22.84 6.04 -15.04
C ILE A 250 -24.25 5.47 -15.31
N PRO A 251 -25.33 6.10 -14.82
CA PRO A 251 -26.70 5.59 -14.99
C PRO A 251 -27.12 5.43 -16.45
#